data_AF-A0AAJ0LKJ3-F1
#
_entry.id   AF-A0AAJ0LKJ3-F1
#
_cell.length_a   1.000
_cell.length_b   1.000
_cell.length_c   1.000
_cell.angle_alpha   90.00
_cell.angle_beta   90.00
_cell.angle_gamma   90.00
#
_symmetry.space_group_name_H-M   'P 1'
#
loop_
_entity.id
_entity.type
_entity.pdbx_description
1 polymer ?
#
loop_
_entity_poly.entity_id
_entity_poly.type
_entity_poly.pdbx_seq_one_letter_code
_entity_poly.pdbx_strand_id
1 'polypeptide(L)'
;MGATLPFAQAACTFFAGAGNDTYVCDSGSSPSLVDTEGDNRLVFPANCTGATEGDATFGPGRDSVDMASGTIAGNVNQGGGIDDFVVSGGVIEGNVKQGDGLDAPGQP
;
A
#
# COMPACT_ATOMS: atom_id res chain seq x y z
N MET A 1 -2.22 18.90 33.09
CA MET A 1 -2.24 19.20 31.64
C MET A 1 -2.43 17.87 30.93
N GLY A 2 -3.66 17.61 30.47
CA GLY A 2 -4.00 16.35 29.83
C GLY A 2 -3.49 16.36 28.40
N ALA A 3 -2.54 15.48 28.10
CA ALA A 3 -2.26 15.10 26.73
C ALA A 3 -3.46 14.26 26.27
N THR A 4 -4.36 14.86 25.51
CA THR A 4 -5.27 14.09 24.67
C THR A 4 -4.39 13.37 23.66
N LEU A 5 -4.13 12.08 23.90
CA LEU A 5 -3.59 11.19 22.87
C LEU A 5 -4.52 11.34 21.66
N PRO A 6 -4.04 11.76 20.48
CA PRO A 6 -4.87 11.62 19.30
C PRO A 6 -5.21 10.14 19.23
N PHE A 7 -6.47 9.84 18.99
CA PHE A 7 -6.96 8.49 18.78
C PHE A 7 -5.93 7.74 17.93
N ALA A 8 -5.36 6.66 18.45
CA ALA A 8 -4.68 5.67 17.62
C ALA A 8 -5.77 5.04 16.76
N GLN A 9 -6.23 5.79 15.75
CA GLN A 9 -6.99 5.23 14.65
C GLN A 9 -6.04 4.24 14.01
N ALA A 10 -6.48 2.99 13.86
CA ALA A 10 -5.72 1.96 13.17
C ALA A 10 -5.21 2.58 11.86
N ALA A 11 -3.90 2.84 11.76
CA ALA A 11 -3.38 3.65 10.67
C ALA A 11 -3.49 2.92 9.33
N CYS A 12 -3.59 1.59 9.37
CA CYS A 12 -4.01 0.75 8.24
C CYS A 12 -5.53 0.73 8.04
N THR A 13 -6.24 1.85 8.13
CA THR A 13 -7.63 1.92 7.63
C THR A 13 -7.63 2.61 6.28
N PHE A 14 -8.09 1.89 5.26
CA PHE A 14 -8.17 2.43 3.92
C PHE A 14 -9.54 3.05 3.67
N PHE A 15 -9.55 4.30 3.21
CA PHE A 15 -10.73 4.96 2.67
C PHE A 15 -10.45 5.23 1.20
N ALA A 16 -10.96 4.37 0.33
CA ALA A 16 -10.87 4.54 -1.12
C ALA A 16 -11.69 5.77 -1.54
N GLY A 17 -10.97 6.85 -1.83
CA GLY A 17 -11.52 8.08 -2.38
C GLY A 17 -11.72 7.95 -3.88
N ALA A 18 -12.10 9.06 -4.51
CA ALA A 18 -12.02 9.17 -5.96
C ALA A 18 -10.79 10.00 -6.31
N GLY A 19 -10.05 9.56 -7.31
CA GLY A 19 -8.83 10.24 -7.75
C GLY A 19 -7.61 9.71 -7.00
N ASN A 20 -6.58 10.54 -6.84
CA ASN A 20 -5.27 10.09 -6.38
C ASN A 20 -5.22 10.07 -4.85
N ASP A 21 -5.05 8.89 -4.26
CA ASP A 21 -5.04 8.69 -2.82
C ASP A 21 -3.67 8.22 -2.27
N THR A 22 -3.45 8.44 -0.98
CA THR A 22 -2.25 7.97 -0.27
C THR A 22 -2.61 7.29 1.03
N TYR A 23 -2.24 6.02 1.13
CA TYR A 23 -2.46 5.13 2.26
C TYR A 23 -1.16 4.91 3.01
N VAL A 24 -1.15 5.18 4.32
CA VAL A 24 0.00 4.93 5.19
C VAL A 24 -0.38 3.90 6.23
N CYS A 25 0.14 2.68 6.07
CA CYS A 25 -0.12 1.56 6.95
C CYS A 25 1.05 1.38 7.92
N ASP A 26 1.06 2.16 9.01
CA ASP A 26 2.12 2.12 10.04
C ASP A 26 1.79 1.17 11.22
N SER A 27 0.50 0.93 11.49
CA SER A 27 0.02 0.19 12.65
C SER A 27 -1.42 -0.31 12.45
N GLY A 28 -1.78 -1.37 13.17
CA GLY A 28 -3.07 -2.05 13.02
C GLY A 28 -3.13 -2.96 11.80
N SER A 29 -4.33 -3.49 11.51
CA SER A 29 -4.58 -4.31 10.33
C SER A 29 -5.78 -3.84 9.53
N SER A 30 -5.71 -4.03 8.21
CA SER A 30 -6.80 -3.81 7.26
C SER A 30 -7.23 -5.12 6.61
N PRO A 31 -8.52 -5.38 6.35
CA PRO A 31 -8.95 -6.57 5.62
C PRO A 31 -8.46 -6.58 4.17
N SER A 32 -8.58 -5.48 3.44
CA SER A 32 -8.09 -5.35 2.06
C SER A 32 -8.08 -3.88 1.64
N LEU A 33 -7.25 -3.54 0.65
CA LEU A 33 -7.28 -2.25 -0.05
C LEU A 33 -7.85 -2.47 -1.45
N VAL A 34 -8.87 -1.72 -1.81
CA VAL A 34 -9.37 -1.66 -3.19
C VAL A 34 -9.60 -0.20 -3.53
N ASP A 35 -8.74 0.34 -4.38
CA ASP A 35 -8.85 1.71 -4.88
C ASP A 35 -8.45 1.75 -6.35
N THR A 36 -9.45 1.71 -7.22
CA THR A 36 -9.23 1.50 -8.66
C THR A 36 -9.31 2.78 -9.48
N GLU A 37 -9.39 3.95 -8.85
CA GLU A 37 -9.45 5.24 -9.54
C GLU A 37 -8.19 6.05 -9.21
N GLY A 38 -7.65 6.77 -10.20
CA GLY A 38 -6.51 7.66 -10.01
C GLY A 38 -5.15 6.97 -9.83
N ASP A 39 -4.16 7.78 -9.45
CA ASP A 39 -2.80 7.34 -9.15
C ASP A 39 -2.63 7.21 -7.62
N ASN A 40 -2.51 5.99 -7.13
CA ASN A 40 -2.59 5.70 -5.70
C ASN A 40 -1.25 5.29 -5.11
N ARG A 41 -1.04 5.60 -3.83
CA ARG A 41 0.19 5.26 -3.12
C ARG A 41 -0.11 4.50 -1.84
N LEU A 42 0.49 3.33 -1.65
CA LEU A 42 0.49 2.58 -0.38
C LEU A 42 1.89 2.54 0.23
N VAL A 43 2.01 2.97 1.48
CA VAL A 43 3.28 3.05 2.20
C VAL A 43 3.20 2.24 3.49
N PHE A 44 4.18 1.37 3.71
CA PHE A 44 4.48 0.76 5.01
C PHE A 44 5.82 1.32 5.51
N PRO A 45 5.81 2.30 6.44
CA PRO A 45 7.04 2.93 6.91
C PRO A 45 7.99 1.92 7.59
N ALA A 46 9.26 2.29 7.76
CA ALA A 46 10.23 1.44 8.44
C ALA A 46 9.94 1.34 9.95
N ASN A 47 10.26 0.20 10.56
CA ASN A 47 10.07 -0.06 12.01
C ASN A 47 8.61 0.01 12.48
N CYS A 48 7.68 -0.31 11.60
CA CYS A 48 6.24 -0.32 11.82
C CYS A 48 5.70 -1.76 11.80
N THR A 49 4.42 -1.92 12.16
CA THR A 49 3.76 -3.23 12.23
C THR A 49 2.40 -3.25 11.53
N GLY A 50 2.20 -2.34 10.58
CA GLY A 50 0.99 -2.29 9.78
C GLY A 50 0.81 -3.56 8.96
N ALA A 51 -0.42 -4.04 8.86
CA ALA A 51 -0.75 -5.25 8.12
C ALA A 51 -1.96 -5.06 7.19
N THR A 52 -1.90 -5.67 6.01
CA THR A 52 -3.07 -5.91 5.15
C THR A 52 -3.32 -7.41 5.13
N GLU A 53 -4.44 -7.87 5.69
CA GLU A 53 -4.78 -9.29 5.84
C GLU A 53 -5.25 -9.93 4.52
N GLY A 54 -5.62 -9.12 3.54
CA GLY A 54 -6.06 -9.54 2.22
C GLY A 54 -5.31 -8.82 1.11
N ASP A 55 -5.94 -8.71 -0.05
CA ASP A 55 -5.33 -8.14 -1.24
C ASP A 55 -5.23 -6.61 -1.14
N ALA A 56 -4.21 -6.05 -1.80
CA ALA A 56 -4.12 -4.64 -2.16
C ALA A 56 -4.29 -4.51 -3.66
N THR A 57 -5.38 -3.87 -4.10
CA THR A 57 -5.77 -3.77 -5.51
C THR A 57 -5.94 -2.31 -5.92
N PHE A 58 -5.17 -1.90 -6.93
CA PHE A 58 -5.28 -0.62 -7.62
C PHE A 58 -5.85 -0.78 -9.04
N GLY A 59 -5.95 0.34 -9.75
CA GLY A 59 -6.64 0.47 -11.02
C GLY A 59 -5.71 0.92 -12.15
N PRO A 60 -6.26 1.50 -13.22
CA PRO A 60 -5.42 2.13 -14.22
C PRO A 60 -4.83 3.45 -13.68
N GLY A 61 -3.53 3.69 -13.87
CA GLY A 61 -2.87 4.88 -13.34
C GLY A 61 -1.36 4.72 -13.23
N ARG A 62 -0.75 5.57 -12.40
CA ARG A 62 0.62 5.40 -11.92
C ARG A 62 0.59 5.12 -10.43
N ASP A 63 0.42 3.85 -10.09
CA ASP A 63 0.31 3.41 -8.71
C ASP A 63 1.67 3.14 -8.09
N SER A 64 1.80 3.31 -6.77
CA SER A 64 3.06 3.13 -6.05
C SER A 64 2.89 2.36 -4.75
N VAL A 65 3.68 1.30 -4.56
CA VAL A 65 3.78 0.60 -3.27
C VAL A 65 5.20 0.72 -2.74
N ASP A 66 5.32 1.22 -1.52
CA ASP A 66 6.59 1.40 -0.80
C ASP A 66 6.53 0.67 0.54
N MET A 67 7.23 -0.46 0.65
CA MET A 67 7.23 -1.29 1.84
C MET A 67 8.62 -1.34 2.48
N ALA A 68 8.74 -0.76 3.66
CA ALA A 68 9.95 -0.81 4.48
C ALA A 68 9.78 -1.70 5.74
N SER A 69 8.55 -2.07 6.10
CA SER A 69 8.22 -3.08 7.12
C SER A 69 6.78 -3.57 6.96
N GLY A 70 6.23 -4.27 7.96
CA GLY A 70 4.84 -4.73 7.94
C GLY A 70 4.58 -5.98 7.09
N THR A 71 3.30 -6.27 6.85
CA THR A 71 2.86 -7.47 6.13
C THR A 71 1.71 -7.19 5.17
N ILE A 72 1.74 -7.77 3.96
CA ILE A 72 0.55 -7.97 3.12
C ILE A 72 0.36 -9.48 2.96
N ALA A 73 -0.72 -10.02 3.53
CA ALA A 73 -1.02 -11.45 3.47
C ALA A 73 -1.66 -11.87 2.13
N GLY A 74 -2.31 -10.93 1.43
CA GLY A 74 -2.85 -11.18 0.10
C GLY A 74 -1.90 -10.81 -1.05
N ASN A 75 -2.47 -10.71 -2.24
CA ASN A 75 -1.80 -10.27 -3.45
C ASN A 75 -1.74 -8.74 -3.51
N VAL A 76 -0.70 -8.22 -4.16
CA VAL A 76 -0.63 -6.83 -4.61
C VAL A 76 -0.93 -6.81 -6.10
N ASN A 77 -1.96 -6.08 -6.53
CA ASN A 77 -2.28 -5.84 -7.94
C ASN A 77 -2.29 -4.32 -8.18
N GLN A 78 -1.34 -3.79 -8.94
CA GLN A 78 -1.27 -2.35 -9.25
C GLN A 78 -2.09 -1.94 -10.46
N GLY A 79 -2.68 -2.89 -11.19
CA GLY A 79 -3.60 -2.58 -12.28
C GLY A 79 -2.88 -2.36 -13.59
N GLY A 80 -3.05 -1.23 -14.25
CA GLY A 80 -2.43 -1.00 -15.56
C GLY A 80 -1.95 0.44 -15.72
N GLY A 81 -0.87 0.65 -16.46
CA GLY A 81 -0.21 1.95 -16.50
C GLY A 81 1.24 1.78 -16.06
N ILE A 82 1.91 2.83 -15.61
CA ILE A 82 3.33 2.75 -15.23
C ILE A 82 3.40 2.78 -13.72
N ASP A 83 3.61 1.62 -13.12
CA ASP A 83 3.56 1.44 -11.68
C ASP A 83 4.96 1.35 -11.06
N ASP A 84 5.05 1.71 -9.78
CA ASP A 84 6.29 1.68 -9.01
C ASP A 84 6.12 0.74 -7.80
N PHE A 85 7.05 -0.19 -7.59
CA PHE A 85 7.02 -1.13 -6.48
C PHE A 85 8.38 -1.24 -5.82
N VAL A 86 8.47 -0.86 -4.54
CA VAL A 86 9.70 -0.85 -3.76
C VAL A 86 9.48 -1.62 -2.47
N VAL A 87 10.34 -2.61 -2.22
CA VAL A 87 10.37 -3.35 -0.94
C VAL A 87 11.79 -3.30 -0.40
N SER A 88 11.95 -2.62 0.74
CA SER A 88 13.19 -2.54 1.51
C SER A 88 13.12 -3.34 2.82
N GLY A 89 11.93 -3.78 3.22
CA GLY A 89 11.66 -4.66 4.36
C GLY A 89 10.19 -5.08 4.41
N GLY A 90 9.81 -5.95 5.34
CA GLY A 90 8.43 -6.48 5.45
C GLY A 90 8.23 -7.81 4.72
N VAL A 91 6.98 -8.28 4.66
CA VAL A 91 6.60 -9.57 4.06
C VAL A 91 5.37 -9.41 3.17
N ILE A 92 5.41 -10.01 1.98
CA ILE A 92 4.24 -10.20 1.13
C ILE A 92 4.07 -11.70 0.93
N GLU A 93 2.95 -12.24 1.40
CA GLU A 93 2.68 -13.68 1.36
C GLU A 93 2.02 -14.09 0.03
N GLY A 94 1.35 -13.17 -0.64
CA GLY A 94 0.75 -13.38 -1.97
C GLY A 94 1.67 -13.01 -3.14
N ASN A 95 1.07 -12.90 -4.32
CA ASN A 95 1.77 -12.51 -5.53
C ASN A 95 1.78 -10.99 -5.69
N VAL A 96 2.80 -10.46 -6.36
CA VAL A 96 2.85 -9.06 -6.80
C VAL A 96 2.61 -9.01 -8.31
N LYS A 97 1.63 -8.20 -8.75
CA LYS A 97 1.33 -7.91 -10.15
C LYS A 97 1.39 -6.40 -10.37
N GLN A 98 2.36 -5.97 -11.17
CA GLN A 98 2.62 -4.56 -11.50
C GLN A 98 1.89 -4.08 -12.76
N GLY A 99 1.15 -4.96 -13.44
CA GLY A 99 0.34 -4.57 -14.61
C GLY A 99 1.04 -4.70 -15.96
N ASP A 100 0.43 -4.11 -17.00
CA ASP A 100 0.88 -4.15 -18.39
C ASP A 100 1.82 -2.97 -18.76
N GLY A 101 2.39 -2.31 -17.75
CA GLY A 101 3.31 -1.18 -17.86
C GLY A 101 4.70 -1.54 -18.34
N LEU A 102 5.44 -0.55 -18.88
CA LEU A 102 6.89 -0.70 -19.00
C LEU A 102 7.49 -0.55 -17.60
N ASP A 103 7.47 -1.65 -16.84
CA ASP A 103 8.04 -1.72 -15.51
C ASP A 103 9.55 -1.59 -15.65
N ALA A 104 10.07 -0.38 -15.48
CA ALA A 104 11.51 -0.22 -15.36
C ALA A 104 11.86 -0.74 -13.96
N PRO A 105 12.49 -1.93 -13.80
CA PRO A 105 13.22 -2.16 -12.57
C PRO A 105 14.21 -1.01 -12.51
N GLY A 106 14.19 -0.26 -11.41
CA GLY A 106 15.32 0.59 -11.04
C GLY A 106 16.55 -0.31 -10.89
N GLN A 107 17.15 -0.65 -12.02
CA GLN A 107 18.51 -1.13 -12.17
C GLN A 107 19.25 0.03 -12.85
N PRO A 108 20.44 0.41 -12.38
CA PRO A 108 21.31 1.26 -13.19
C PRO A 108 21.60 0.62 -14.57
#